data_AF-B6JM77-F1
#
_entry.id   AF-B6JM77-F1
#
_cell.length_a   1.000
_cell.length_b   1.000
_cell.length_c   1.000
_cell.angle_alpha   90.00
_cell.angle_beta   90.00
_cell.angle_gamma   90.00
#
_symmetry.space_group_name_H-M   'P 1'
#
loop_
_entity.id
_entity.type
_entity.pdbx_description
1 polymer ?
#
loop_
_entity_poly.entity_id
_entity_poly.type
_entity_poly.pdbx_seq_one_letter_code
_entity_poly.pdbx_strand_id
1 'polypeptide(L)'
;MKPQDIEIVQSVLEITGPISPTEVYDKAKELFERGEIINMFDCGGKTPHQSVSAYIYTALNKGEELPFFKVQEKPALIALKGVAKEPVLSAQKPSAPSVKIVHNKIVHERDLHRFLTYMAFHNENLKCYTKTIFHEESSKSPKGMDRWLYPDMVGVRFLHAELSNENLIAFSKKFDTLPVKLVSFELKKKSACIIAGSVIFKRFLTALMRGI
;
A
#
# COMPACT_ATOMS: atom_id res chain seq x y z
N MET A 1 27.13 -21.24 0.93
CA MET A 1 27.70 -20.57 -0.28
C MET A 1 29.21 -20.78 -0.28
N LYS A 2 29.96 -20.70 -1.40
CA LYS A 2 31.43 -20.83 -1.29
C LYS A 2 32.01 -19.62 -0.53
N PRO A 3 33.05 -19.77 0.31
CA PRO A 3 33.65 -18.65 1.03
C PRO A 3 34.08 -17.48 0.13
N GLN A 4 34.68 -17.80 -1.04
CA GLN A 4 35.07 -16.81 -2.04
C GLN A 4 33.88 -15.97 -2.54
N ASP A 5 32.73 -16.60 -2.79
CA ASP A 5 31.54 -15.89 -3.25
C ASP A 5 31.01 -14.93 -2.16
N ILE A 6 31.17 -15.27 -0.88
CA ILE A 6 30.75 -14.43 0.25
C ILE A 6 31.62 -13.16 0.32
N GLU A 7 32.93 -13.29 0.15
CA GLU A 7 33.87 -12.15 0.13
C GLU A 7 33.56 -11.18 -1.02
N ILE A 8 33.20 -11.71 -2.20
CA ILE A 8 32.82 -10.89 -3.36
C ILE A 8 31.55 -10.10 -3.03
N VAL A 9 30.51 -10.76 -2.49
CA VAL A 9 29.25 -10.07 -2.11
C VAL A 9 29.50 -9.00 -1.05
N GLN A 10 30.34 -9.29 -0.05
CA GLN A 10 30.73 -8.32 0.96
C GLN A 10 31.40 -7.08 0.34
N SER A 11 32.37 -7.28 -0.56
CA SER A 11 33.07 -6.18 -1.24
C SER A 11 32.11 -5.31 -2.07
N VAL A 12 31.17 -5.95 -2.79
CA VAL A 12 30.15 -5.24 -3.58
C VAL A 12 29.24 -4.39 -2.67
N LEU A 13 28.83 -4.93 -1.52
CA LEU A 13 27.97 -4.24 -0.57
C LEU A 13 28.68 -3.08 0.14
N GLU A 14 29.98 -3.18 0.37
CA GLU A 14 30.77 -2.12 0.99
C GLU A 14 30.86 -0.89 0.07
N ILE A 15 30.98 -1.11 -1.24
CA ILE A 15 31.07 -0.04 -2.24
C ILE A 15 29.69 0.51 -2.61
N THR A 16 28.70 -0.37 -2.82
CA THR A 16 27.40 0.02 -3.40
C THR A 16 26.34 0.34 -2.34
N GLY A 17 26.45 -0.22 -1.13
CA GLY A 17 25.41 -0.16 -0.12
C GLY A 17 24.31 -1.22 -0.33
N PRO A 18 23.10 -1.02 0.22
CA PRO A 18 22.03 -2.00 0.12
C PRO A 18 21.52 -2.20 -1.31
N ILE A 19 21.66 -3.42 -1.85
CA ILE A 19 21.26 -3.76 -3.23
C ILE A 19 20.38 -4.99 -3.29
N SER A 20 19.72 -5.18 -4.44
CA SER A 20 18.91 -6.36 -4.68
C SER A 20 19.79 -7.58 -5.00
N PRO A 21 19.49 -8.79 -4.48
CA PRO A 21 20.27 -9.99 -4.79
C PRO A 21 20.43 -10.31 -6.28
N THR A 22 19.48 -9.85 -7.11
CA THR A 22 19.48 -10.06 -8.56
C THR A 22 20.52 -9.19 -9.25
N GLU A 23 20.75 -7.97 -8.75
CA GLU A 23 21.67 -6.99 -9.34
C GLU A 23 23.12 -7.16 -8.87
N VAL A 24 23.36 -7.99 -7.84
CA VAL A 24 24.69 -8.22 -7.26
C VAL A 24 25.71 -8.66 -8.32
N TYR A 25 25.32 -9.55 -9.23
CA TYR A 25 26.23 -10.04 -10.26
C TYR A 25 26.64 -8.96 -11.27
N ASP A 26 25.66 -8.17 -11.72
CA ASP A 26 25.91 -7.11 -12.70
C ASP A 26 26.80 -6.02 -12.08
N LYS A 27 26.55 -5.68 -10.81
CA LYS A 27 27.40 -4.75 -10.05
C LYS A 27 28.79 -5.29 -9.80
N ALA A 28 28.93 -6.57 -9.45
CA ALA A 28 30.23 -7.22 -9.31
C ALA A 28 31.02 -7.18 -10.63
N LYS A 29 30.35 -7.39 -11.77
CA LYS A 29 30.97 -7.30 -13.09
C LYS A 29 31.46 -5.88 -13.40
N GLU A 30 30.62 -4.87 -13.18
CA GLU A 30 31.01 -3.47 -13.35
C GLU A 30 32.21 -3.09 -12.47
N LEU A 31 32.24 -3.57 -11.22
CA LEU A 31 33.31 -3.31 -10.25
C LEU A 31 34.61 -4.03 -10.62
N PHE A 32 34.50 -5.24 -11.15
CA PHE A 32 35.64 -6.01 -11.64
C PHE A 32 36.27 -5.35 -12.88
N GLU A 33 35.45 -4.86 -13.82
CA GLU A 33 35.94 -4.11 -15.00
C GLU A 33 36.64 -2.80 -14.61
N ARG A 34 36.22 -2.16 -13.51
CA ARG A 34 36.89 -0.97 -12.94
C ARG A 34 38.14 -1.29 -12.11
N GLY A 35 38.40 -2.57 -11.82
CA GLY A 35 39.54 -3.00 -10.99
C GLY A 35 39.35 -2.78 -9.49
N GLU A 36 38.12 -2.57 -9.02
CA GLU A 36 37.80 -2.36 -7.60
C GLU A 36 37.66 -3.69 -6.83
N ILE A 37 37.45 -4.81 -7.54
CA ILE A 37 37.36 -6.16 -6.97
C ILE A 37 38.36 -7.08 -7.69
N ILE A 38 39.06 -7.91 -6.92
CA ILE A 38 40.14 -8.80 -7.40
C ILE A 38 39.60 -10.10 -8.01
N ASN A 39 38.52 -10.64 -7.45
CA ASN A 39 37.96 -11.95 -7.80
C ASN A 39 36.54 -11.82 -8.34
N MET A 40 36.18 -12.66 -9.32
CA MET A 40 34.84 -12.72 -9.92
C MET A 40 34.17 -14.07 -9.61
N PHE A 41 32.85 -14.13 -9.69
CA PHE A 41 32.09 -15.36 -9.44
C PHE A 41 32.41 -16.46 -10.47
N ASP A 42 32.78 -17.65 -9.99
CA ASP A 42 33.01 -18.84 -10.82
C ASP A 42 31.70 -19.53 -11.21
N CYS A 43 30.96 -18.90 -12.13
CA CYS A 43 29.69 -19.44 -12.65
C CYS A 43 29.87 -20.04 -14.05
N GLY A 44 29.97 -21.37 -14.16
CA GLY A 44 30.08 -22.08 -15.46
C GLY A 44 28.77 -22.24 -16.25
N GLY A 45 27.69 -21.56 -15.85
CA GLY A 45 26.35 -21.68 -16.45
C GLY A 45 26.03 -20.57 -17.46
N LYS A 46 24.98 -20.77 -18.28
CA LYS A 46 24.51 -19.77 -19.26
C LYS A 46 23.89 -18.51 -18.62
N THR A 47 23.46 -18.60 -17.36
CA THR A 47 22.78 -17.50 -16.63
C THR A 47 23.46 -17.25 -15.27
N PRO A 48 24.67 -16.65 -15.27
CA PRO A 48 25.44 -16.47 -14.04
C PRO A 48 24.74 -15.58 -12.99
N HIS A 49 24.01 -14.53 -13.39
CA HIS A 49 23.22 -13.68 -12.49
C HIS A 49 22.11 -14.44 -11.73
N GLN A 50 21.46 -15.42 -12.37
CA GLN A 50 20.45 -16.27 -11.71
C GLN A 50 21.10 -17.24 -10.72
N SER A 51 22.26 -17.79 -11.08
CA SER A 51 23.02 -18.67 -10.19
C SER A 51 23.46 -17.94 -8.92
N VAL A 52 24.05 -16.74 -9.05
CA VAL A 52 24.50 -15.94 -7.90
C VAL A 52 23.33 -15.55 -7.00
N SER A 53 22.23 -15.05 -7.57
CA SER A 53 21.05 -14.70 -6.77
C SER A 53 20.45 -15.91 -6.05
N ALA A 54 20.38 -17.08 -6.69
CA ALA A 54 19.94 -18.32 -6.06
C ALA A 54 20.85 -18.75 -4.90
N TYR A 55 22.17 -18.62 -5.05
CA TYR A 55 23.12 -18.90 -3.96
C TYR A 55 22.93 -17.96 -2.77
N ILE A 56 22.72 -16.67 -3.02
CA ILE A 56 22.45 -15.67 -1.97
C ILE A 56 21.16 -16.02 -1.22
N TYR A 57 20.05 -16.29 -1.93
CA TYR A 57 18.79 -16.68 -1.28
C TYR A 57 18.91 -17.99 -0.49
N THR A 58 19.63 -18.97 -1.03
CA THR A 58 19.86 -20.25 -0.33
C THR A 58 20.67 -20.05 0.94
N ALA A 59 21.71 -19.20 0.90
CA ALA A 59 22.54 -18.90 2.05
C ALA A 59 21.76 -18.15 3.14
N LEU A 60 20.95 -17.15 2.76
CA LEU A 60 20.09 -16.42 3.69
C LEU A 60 19.05 -17.33 4.38
N ASN A 61 18.49 -18.30 3.65
CA ASN A 61 17.49 -19.24 4.19
C ASN A 61 18.09 -20.34 5.08
N LYS A 62 19.35 -20.74 4.83
CA LYS A 62 20.04 -21.76 5.63
C LYS A 62 20.49 -21.27 7.00
N GLY A 63 20.50 -19.95 7.23
CA GLY A 63 20.92 -19.37 8.51
C GLY A 63 22.42 -19.53 8.79
N GLU A 64 23.24 -19.65 7.75
CA GLU A 64 24.70 -19.58 7.86
C GLU A 64 25.09 -18.19 8.45
N GLU A 65 26.14 -18.11 9.28
CA GLU A 65 26.64 -16.81 9.75
C GLU A 65 27.23 -16.01 8.58
N LEU A 66 26.37 -15.22 7.93
CA LEU A 66 26.75 -14.38 6.80
C LEU A 66 27.08 -12.96 7.27
N PRO A 67 28.05 -12.29 6.62
CA PRO A 67 28.39 -10.89 6.90
C PRO A 67 27.32 -9.91 6.37
N PHE A 68 26.26 -10.39 5.71
CA PHE A 68 25.16 -9.59 5.22
C PHE A 68 23.81 -10.21 5.58
N PHE A 69 22.77 -9.38 5.69
CA PHE A 69 21.43 -9.80 6.06
C PHE A 69 20.38 -9.15 5.15
N LYS A 70 19.17 -9.73 5.16
CA LYS A 70 18.02 -9.22 4.42
C LYS A 70 17.39 -8.04 5.17
N VAL A 71 17.43 -6.85 4.56
CA VAL A 71 16.86 -5.60 5.12
C VAL A 71 15.38 -5.46 4.77
N GLN A 72 15.01 -5.80 3.54
CA GLN A 72 13.66 -5.64 3.01
C GLN A 72 13.26 -6.88 2.20
N GLU A 73 11.97 -7.24 2.22
CA GLU A 73 11.45 -8.39 1.46
C GLU A 73 10.94 -8.03 0.07
N LYS A 74 10.41 -6.81 -0.11
CA LYS A 74 9.76 -6.36 -1.36
C LYS A 74 10.00 -4.86 -1.62
N PRO A 75 10.88 -4.51 -2.57
CA PRO A 75 11.85 -5.39 -3.24
C PRO A 75 12.83 -6.00 -2.23
N ALA A 76 13.40 -7.17 -2.55
CA ALA A 76 14.37 -7.82 -1.67
C ALA A 76 15.68 -7.03 -1.66
N LEU A 77 16.13 -6.58 -0.49
CA LEU A 77 17.39 -5.84 -0.32
C LEU A 77 18.28 -6.53 0.72
N ILE A 78 19.57 -6.62 0.42
CA ILE A 78 20.60 -7.15 1.31
C ILE A 78 21.59 -6.04 1.70
N ALA A 79 22.08 -6.06 2.94
CA ALA A 79 23.08 -5.11 3.44
C ALA A 79 24.06 -5.76 4.41
N LEU A 80 25.23 -5.13 4.58
CA LEU A 80 26.29 -5.57 5.50
C LEU A 80 25.86 -5.47 6.97
N LYS A 81 26.18 -6.51 7.74
CA LYS A 81 26.00 -6.62 9.18
C LYS A 81 27.18 -5.89 9.86
N GLY A 82 27.10 -4.58 9.99
CA GLY A 82 28.15 -3.80 10.65
C GLY A 82 28.32 -2.35 10.25
N VAL A 83 27.56 -1.83 9.28
CA VAL A 83 27.56 -0.38 9.03
C VAL A 83 26.68 0.30 10.09
N ALA A 84 27.29 0.57 11.23
CA ALA A 84 26.73 1.36 12.31
C ALA A 84 26.44 2.79 11.82
N LYS A 85 25.22 3.02 11.37
CA LYS A 85 24.43 4.18 11.80
C LYS A 85 23.13 3.65 12.36
N GLU A 86 23.18 3.29 13.65
CA GLU A 86 22.00 3.14 14.49
C GLU A 86 21.10 4.38 14.35
N PRO A 87 19.78 4.20 14.42
CA PRO A 87 19.21 4.48 15.72
C PRO A 87 18.35 3.32 16.22
N VAL A 88 18.86 2.62 17.22
CA VAL A 88 18.27 2.40 18.54
C VAL A 88 16.74 2.36 18.50
N LEU A 89 16.22 1.15 18.42
CA LEU A 89 14.94 0.82 19.03
C LEU A 89 15.08 1.00 20.55
N SER A 90 14.63 2.15 21.05
CA SER A 90 14.22 2.27 22.45
C SER A 90 12.92 3.05 22.51
N ALA A 91 11.97 2.46 23.22
CA ALA A 91 10.62 2.93 23.45
C ALA A 91 10.58 4.41 23.86
N GLN A 92 9.83 5.21 23.12
CA GLN A 92 8.91 6.23 23.66
C GLN A 92 8.00 6.75 22.54
N LYS A 93 6.70 6.60 22.78
CA LYS A 93 5.63 7.34 22.09
C LYS A 93 5.81 8.82 22.47
N PRO A 94 5.85 9.78 21.53
CA PRO A 94 4.64 10.53 21.23
C PRO A 94 4.49 10.99 19.75
N SER A 95 3.25 10.84 19.25
CA SER A 95 2.54 11.72 18.32
C SER A 95 3.29 12.39 17.14
N ALA A 96 3.26 11.76 15.97
CA ALA A 96 2.87 12.35 14.69
C ALA A 96 2.71 11.23 13.65
N PRO A 97 1.57 11.10 12.92
CA PRO A 97 1.40 10.00 11.98
C PRO A 97 2.15 10.31 10.67
N SER A 98 3.45 10.00 10.63
CA SER A 98 4.13 9.85 9.35
C SER A 98 3.63 8.57 8.71
N VAL A 99 2.84 8.76 7.65
CA VAL A 99 2.25 7.71 6.83
C VAL A 99 3.39 6.90 6.19
N LYS A 100 3.84 5.85 6.88
CA LYS A 100 4.51 4.71 6.24
C LYS A 100 3.49 4.12 5.30
N ILE A 101 3.56 4.50 4.01
CA ILE A 101 2.78 3.86 2.94
C ILE A 101 3.29 2.42 2.87
N VAL A 102 2.64 1.59 3.66
CA VAL A 102 2.64 0.15 3.59
C VAL A 102 2.26 -0.22 2.16
N HIS A 103 3.26 -0.49 1.33
CA HIS A 103 3.08 -1.21 0.06
C HIS A 103 2.82 -2.70 0.34
N ASN A 104 2.10 -3.04 1.42
CA ASN A 104 1.44 -4.33 1.47
C ASN A 104 0.33 -4.26 0.45
N LYS A 105 0.59 -4.88 -0.71
CA LYS A 105 -0.34 -5.81 -1.33
C LYS A 105 -1.80 -5.38 -1.13
N ILE A 106 -2.26 -4.46 -1.99
CA ILE A 106 -3.70 -4.30 -2.25
C ILE A 106 -4.12 -5.60 -2.94
N VAL A 107 -4.43 -6.63 -2.14
CA VAL A 107 -4.81 -7.96 -2.65
C VAL A 107 -6.28 -7.94 -3.00
N HIS A 108 -7.07 -7.21 -2.22
CA HIS A 108 -8.51 -7.09 -2.38
C HIS A 108 -8.89 -5.65 -2.68
N GLU A 109 -9.95 -5.48 -3.46
CA GLU A 109 -10.51 -4.16 -3.76
C GLU A 109 -10.87 -3.39 -2.49
N ARG A 110 -11.24 -4.12 -1.43
CA ARG A 110 -11.50 -3.59 -0.09
C ARG A 110 -10.34 -2.85 0.55
N ASP A 111 -9.10 -3.21 0.23
CA ASP A 111 -7.94 -2.52 0.79
C ASP A 111 -7.91 -1.03 0.33
N LEU A 112 -8.56 -0.72 -0.81
CA LEU A 112 -8.72 0.65 -1.32
C LEU A 112 -9.75 1.47 -0.53
N HIS A 113 -10.69 0.84 0.18
CA HIS A 113 -11.77 1.57 0.88
C HIS A 113 -11.22 2.50 1.96
N ARG A 114 -10.18 2.05 2.67
CA ARG A 114 -9.52 2.84 3.72
C ARG A 114 -8.82 4.06 3.12
N PHE A 115 -8.15 3.88 1.99
CA PHE A 115 -7.51 4.97 1.26
C PHE A 115 -8.54 5.96 0.72
N LEU A 116 -9.62 5.46 0.12
CA LEU A 116 -10.71 6.29 -0.38
C LEU A 116 -11.38 7.09 0.74
N THR A 117 -11.62 6.46 1.89
CA THR A 117 -12.20 7.13 3.08
C THR A 117 -11.32 8.29 3.53
N TYR A 118 -10.00 8.08 3.61
CA TYR A 118 -9.06 9.12 3.95
C TYR A 118 -9.10 10.28 2.94
N MET A 119 -9.01 9.97 1.65
CA MET A 119 -9.03 10.98 0.59
C MET A 119 -10.35 11.76 0.56
N ALA A 120 -11.48 11.08 0.68
CA ALA A 120 -12.80 11.67 0.57
C ALA A 120 -13.15 12.58 1.76
N PHE A 121 -12.59 12.27 2.94
CA PHE A 121 -12.72 13.12 4.12
C PHE A 121 -11.84 14.37 4.04
N HIS A 122 -10.58 14.24 3.60
CA HIS A 122 -9.62 15.34 3.57
C HIS A 122 -9.72 16.24 2.33
N ASN A 123 -10.40 15.81 1.27
CA ASN A 123 -10.60 16.63 0.08
C ASN A 123 -11.69 17.68 0.32
N GLU A 124 -11.36 18.96 0.14
CA GLU A 124 -12.27 20.08 0.41
C GLU A 124 -13.56 20.04 -0.42
N ASN A 125 -13.52 19.46 -1.62
CA ASN A 125 -14.68 19.36 -2.50
C ASN A 125 -15.64 18.24 -2.07
N LEU A 126 -15.12 17.19 -1.40
CA LEU A 126 -15.87 16.01 -1.01
C LEU A 126 -16.32 16.07 0.45
N LYS A 127 -15.40 16.35 1.39
CA LYS A 127 -15.63 16.42 2.85
C LYS A 127 -16.69 15.44 3.33
N CYS A 128 -16.60 14.18 2.89
CA CYS A 128 -17.65 13.21 3.13
C CYS A 128 -17.21 12.13 4.11
N TYR A 129 -18.15 11.71 4.95
CA TYR A 129 -18.00 10.58 5.84
C TYR A 129 -18.45 9.33 5.10
N THR A 130 -17.55 8.38 4.92
CA THR A 130 -17.82 7.17 4.13
C THR A 130 -18.03 5.95 5.00
N LYS A 131 -18.90 5.05 4.54
CA LYS A 131 -19.12 3.73 5.13
C LYS A 131 -19.16 2.69 4.01
N THR A 132 -18.50 1.57 4.25
CA THR A 132 -18.49 0.42 3.33
C THR A 132 -19.79 -0.36 3.48
N ILE A 133 -20.37 -0.79 2.36
CA ILE A 133 -21.50 -1.71 2.36
C ILE A 133 -20.95 -3.14 2.21
N PHE A 134 -21.36 -4.03 3.13
CA PHE A 134 -20.92 -5.42 3.15
C PHE A 134 -22.00 -6.32 2.53
N HIS A 135 -21.87 -6.61 1.24
CA HIS A 135 -22.83 -7.47 0.51
C HIS A 135 -22.66 -8.98 0.79
N GLU A 136 -21.53 -9.36 1.37
CA GLU A 136 -21.16 -10.76 1.65
C GLU A 136 -21.95 -11.38 2.81
N GLU A 137 -22.53 -10.55 3.68
CA GLU A 137 -23.25 -10.96 4.88
C GLU A 137 -24.78 -11.06 4.65
N SER A 138 -25.27 -10.78 3.43
CA SER A 138 -26.70 -10.85 3.11
C SER A 138 -27.18 -12.31 3.03
N SER A 139 -27.99 -12.72 4.00
CA SER A 139 -28.64 -14.04 4.06
C SER A 139 -29.98 -14.11 3.32
N LYS A 140 -30.45 -12.99 2.74
CA LYS A 140 -31.86 -12.82 2.31
C LYS A 140 -32.10 -12.86 0.80
N SER A 141 -31.09 -13.03 -0.04
CA SER A 141 -31.28 -13.08 -1.50
C SER A 141 -30.61 -14.30 -2.15
N PRO A 142 -31.12 -14.76 -3.31
CA PRO A 142 -30.42 -15.75 -4.12
C PRO A 142 -29.02 -15.21 -4.46
N LYS A 143 -27.98 -15.97 -4.10
CA LYS A 143 -26.56 -15.61 -4.27
C LYS A 143 -26.30 -15.04 -5.67
N GLY A 144 -26.23 -13.72 -5.80
CA GLY A 144 -25.91 -13.06 -7.07
C GLY A 144 -26.72 -11.81 -7.42
N MET A 145 -27.98 -11.67 -6.96
CA MET A 145 -28.79 -10.49 -7.31
C MET A 145 -28.34 -9.21 -6.57
N ASP A 146 -27.94 -9.31 -5.31
CA ASP A 146 -27.59 -8.14 -4.48
C ASP A 146 -26.32 -7.42 -4.94
N ARG A 147 -25.41 -8.10 -5.64
CA ARG A 147 -24.14 -7.51 -6.09
C ARG A 147 -24.29 -6.40 -7.13
N TRP A 148 -25.45 -6.30 -7.78
CA TRP A 148 -25.73 -5.26 -8.79
C TRP A 148 -26.66 -4.15 -8.27
N LEU A 149 -27.18 -4.29 -7.05
CA LEU A 149 -28.21 -3.40 -6.49
C LEU A 149 -27.63 -2.30 -5.58
N TYR A 150 -26.43 -2.51 -5.05
CA TYR A 150 -25.85 -1.68 -3.99
C TYR A 150 -24.41 -1.29 -4.33
N PRO A 151 -24.00 -0.04 -4.06
CA PRO A 151 -22.63 0.42 -4.29
C PRO A 151 -21.67 -0.14 -3.24
N ASP A 152 -20.37 -0.19 -3.55
CA ASP A 152 -19.34 -0.68 -2.63
C ASP A 152 -19.22 0.18 -1.36
N MET A 153 -19.32 1.50 -1.52
CA MET A 153 -19.30 2.44 -0.40
C MET A 153 -20.31 3.57 -0.61
N VAL A 154 -20.82 4.09 0.50
CA VAL A 154 -21.65 5.29 0.53
C VAL A 154 -20.98 6.37 1.37
N GLY A 155 -21.11 7.61 0.95
CA GLY A 155 -20.61 8.80 1.61
C GLY A 155 -21.73 9.79 1.91
N VAL A 156 -21.61 10.48 3.04
CA VAL A 156 -22.50 11.56 3.44
C VAL A 156 -21.69 12.83 3.62
N ARG A 157 -22.05 13.90 2.91
CA ARG A 157 -21.53 15.26 3.11
C ARG A 157 -22.61 16.12 3.74
N PHE A 158 -22.32 16.68 4.90
CA PHE A 158 -23.19 17.64 5.56
C PHE A 158 -22.81 19.05 5.10
N LEU A 159 -23.68 19.70 4.33
CA LEU A 159 -23.45 21.06 3.84
C LEU A 159 -23.54 22.08 4.98
N HIS A 160 -24.29 21.75 6.04
CA HIS A 160 -24.50 22.63 7.19
C HIS A 160 -23.24 22.89 8.02
N ALA A 161 -22.26 21.98 7.99
CA ALA A 161 -21.00 22.15 8.70
C ALA A 161 -20.09 23.23 8.09
N GLU A 162 -20.32 23.61 6.83
CA GLU A 162 -19.58 24.67 6.13
C GLU A 162 -20.31 26.02 6.20
N LEU A 163 -21.60 26.01 6.53
CA LEU A 163 -22.44 27.19 6.70
C LEU A 163 -22.25 27.75 8.11
N SER A 164 -21.17 28.49 8.34
CA SER A 164 -20.92 29.20 9.60
C SER A 164 -21.90 30.36 9.86
N ASN A 165 -22.79 30.66 8.91
CA ASN A 165 -23.70 31.79 8.96
C ASN A 165 -25.13 31.36 9.33
N GLU A 166 -25.58 31.77 10.53
CA GLU A 166 -26.91 31.46 11.07
C GLU A 166 -28.07 31.88 10.15
N ASN A 167 -27.90 32.96 9.36
CA ASN A 167 -28.93 33.43 8.45
C ASN A 167 -29.13 32.47 7.26
N LEU A 168 -28.06 31.88 6.75
CA LEU A 168 -28.13 30.90 5.67
C LEU A 168 -28.66 29.54 6.15
N ILE A 169 -28.36 29.19 7.40
CA ILE A 169 -28.94 28.04 8.09
C ILE A 169 -30.47 28.21 8.22
N ALA A 170 -30.93 29.37 8.71
CA ALA A 170 -32.35 29.67 8.88
C ALA A 170 -33.08 29.74 7.53
N PHE A 171 -32.44 30.27 6.49
CA PHE A 171 -32.96 30.27 5.12
C PHE A 171 -33.06 28.85 4.54
N SER A 172 -32.03 28.02 4.72
CA SER A 172 -32.03 26.62 4.27
C SER A 172 -33.14 25.79 4.94
N LYS A 173 -33.45 26.04 6.22
CA LYS A 173 -34.54 25.37 6.94
C LYS A 173 -35.93 25.66 6.38
N LYS A 174 -36.10 26.73 5.58
CA LYS A 174 -37.37 27.04 4.91
C LYS A 174 -37.63 26.17 3.68
N PHE A 175 -36.60 25.49 3.17
CA PHE A 175 -36.73 24.49 2.13
C PHE A 175 -36.75 23.11 2.77
N ASP A 176 -37.71 22.26 2.41
CA ASP A 176 -37.79 20.84 2.84
C ASP A 176 -36.66 19.96 2.25
N THR A 177 -35.54 20.57 1.89
CA THR A 177 -34.36 19.89 1.40
C THR A 177 -33.37 19.75 2.54
N LEU A 178 -33.13 18.50 2.96
CA LEU A 178 -32.07 18.20 3.91
C LEU A 178 -30.73 18.69 3.32
N PRO A 179 -29.92 19.49 4.04
CA PRO A 179 -28.64 20.01 3.57
C PRO A 179 -27.55 18.92 3.63
N VAL A 180 -27.86 17.78 3.04
CA VAL A 180 -27.06 16.56 3.06
C VAL A 180 -26.93 16.07 1.62
N LYS A 181 -25.70 15.84 1.19
CA LYS A 181 -25.41 15.19 -0.10
C LYS A 181 -24.99 13.75 0.17
N LEU A 182 -25.66 12.83 -0.50
CA LEU A 182 -25.27 11.43 -0.54
C LEU A 182 -24.42 11.18 -1.79
N VAL A 183 -23.34 10.44 -1.62
CA VAL A 183 -22.41 10.06 -2.68
C VAL A 183 -22.27 8.55 -2.65
N SER A 184 -22.30 7.89 -3.80
CA SER A 184 -21.97 6.47 -3.92
C SER A 184 -20.63 6.30 -4.61
N PHE A 185 -19.84 5.34 -4.14
CA PHE A 185 -18.56 4.99 -4.73
C PHE A 185 -18.61 3.54 -5.19
N GLU A 186 -18.22 3.34 -6.43
CA GLU A 186 -17.95 2.04 -7.02
C GLU A 186 -16.44 1.90 -7.22
N LEU A 187 -15.88 0.77 -6.82
CA LEU A 187 -14.46 0.50 -6.94
C LEU A 187 -14.23 -0.59 -8.00
N LYS A 188 -13.01 -0.62 -8.56
CA LYS A 188 -12.61 -1.66 -9.51
C LYS A 188 -11.11 -1.88 -9.48
N LYS A 189 -10.68 -3.13 -9.31
CA LYS A 189 -9.25 -3.48 -9.19
C LYS A 189 -8.38 -3.22 -10.44
N LYS A 190 -8.95 -3.28 -11.66
CA LYS A 190 -8.17 -3.26 -12.92
C LYS A 190 -7.74 -1.88 -13.39
N SER A 191 -8.40 -0.84 -12.90
CA SER A 191 -8.10 0.56 -13.21
C SER A 191 -8.46 1.28 -11.94
N ALA A 192 -7.52 1.98 -11.29
CA ALA A 192 -7.84 2.84 -10.15
C ALA A 192 -8.74 4.00 -10.63
N CYS A 193 -9.99 3.68 -10.95
CA CYS A 193 -11.01 4.57 -11.46
C CYS A 193 -12.08 4.62 -10.38
N ILE A 194 -12.08 5.71 -9.62
CA ILE A 194 -13.12 6.01 -8.65
C ILE A 194 -14.20 6.73 -9.44
N ILE A 195 -15.32 6.05 -9.72
CA ILE A 195 -16.49 6.70 -10.29
C ILE A 195 -17.30 7.28 -9.13
N ALA A 196 -17.07 8.56 -8.81
CA ALA A 196 -17.88 9.28 -7.84
C ALA A 196 -19.16 9.78 -8.53
N GLY A 197 -20.26 9.05 -8.34
CA GLY A 197 -21.57 9.49 -8.81
C GLY A 197 -22.25 10.38 -7.76
N SER A 198 -22.62 11.61 -8.15
CA SER A 198 -23.63 12.38 -7.39
C SER A 198 -25.01 11.82 -7.72
N VAL A 199 -25.36 10.69 -7.10
CA VAL A 199 -26.70 10.12 -7.27
C VAL A 199 -27.63 10.81 -6.28
N ILE A 200 -28.58 11.61 -6.79
CA ILE A 200 -29.77 12.02 -6.03
C ILE A 200 -30.56 10.74 -5.78
N PHE A 201 -30.24 10.07 -4.68
CA PHE A 201 -30.65 8.72 -4.38
C PHE A 201 -32.06 8.70 -3.78
N LYS A 202 -33.05 9.16 -4.55
CA LYS A 202 -34.47 9.15 -4.14
C LYS A 202 -35.01 7.73 -3.88
N ARG A 203 -34.32 6.69 -4.36
CA ARG A 203 -34.69 5.27 -4.19
C ARG A 203 -34.01 4.56 -3.01
N PHE A 204 -32.78 4.92 -2.60
CA PHE A 204 -32.13 4.30 -1.43
C PHE A 204 -32.77 4.78 -0.14
N LEU A 205 -33.05 6.08 -0.06
CA LEU A 205 -33.56 6.68 1.16
C LEU A 205 -34.92 6.08 1.53
N THR A 206 -35.75 5.76 0.53
CA THR A 206 -37.05 5.09 0.73
C THR A 206 -36.90 3.66 1.23
N ALA A 207 -35.81 2.95 0.88
CA ALA A 207 -35.53 1.61 1.40
C ALA A 207 -34.94 1.66 2.82
N LEU A 208 -34.06 2.63 3.10
CA LEU A 208 -33.44 2.80 4.41
C LEU A 208 -34.44 3.34 5.47
N MET A 209 -35.34 4.24 5.08
CA MET A 209 -36.38 4.82 5.95
C MET A 209 -37.59 3.90 6.17
N ARG A 210 -37.70 2.79 5.44
CA ARG A 210 -38.75 1.77 5.62
C ARG A 210 -38.28 0.53 6.40
N GLY A 211 -37.04 0.55 6.90
CA GLY A 211 -36.37 -0.60 7.51
C GLY A 211 -35.72 -0.31 8.86
N ILE A 212 -36.32 0.58 9.66
CA ILE A 212 -36.14 0.69 11.13
C ILE A 212 -37.54 0.77 11.73
#